data_AF-A0A9W8X4Q0-F1
#
_entry.id   AF-A0A9W8X4Q0-F1
#
_cell.length_a   1.000
_cell.length_b   1.000
_cell.length_c   1.000
_cell.angle_alpha   90.00
_cell.angle_beta   90.00
_cell.angle_gamma   90.00
#
_symmetry.space_group_name_H-M   'P 1'
#
loop_
_entity.id
_entity.type
_entity.pdbx_description
1 polymer ?
#
loop_
_entity_poly.entity_id
_entity_poly.type
_entity_poly.pdbx_seq_one_letter_code
_entity_poly.pdbx_strand_id
1 'polypeptide(L)'
;MTRKASHVEFLNLPVSIREKIYGYLLLPHLEEDVTTINYTLDWPHLENPSNTTFAGPTQIDLCTCSCDVARDDNGEDASDSTEELVEHLDTVQRQHEPHVYTRHQCSGPEVQFKAPHEGLWVLDAAHGQFNILRPATAGELADRPSAALLRTCRQVHDEALPYLYRDRDFFFLTGPCPRGRYQAYATLRWLQQLSLEARGNVEIISLLVQPYEEDCNIAEVEDAWAELGEYVRDHLPRFKWLCLDVWDQEVYYAANVFHELFDKQGVGIVVRQPQQGDGVEVFIARESFLASFEDEAE
;
A
#
# COMPACT_ATOMS: atom_id res chain seq x y z
N MET A 1 24.36 45.42 30.04
CA MET A 1 23.42 45.67 28.92
C MET A 1 23.04 44.33 28.30
N THR A 2 21.97 43.71 28.76
CA THR A 2 21.41 42.47 28.21
C THR A 2 20.57 42.84 26.99
N ARG A 3 21.05 42.53 25.78
CA ARG A 3 20.22 42.60 24.58
C ARG A 3 19.08 41.60 24.75
N LYS A 4 17.84 42.09 24.88
CA LYS A 4 16.64 41.25 24.74
C LYS A 4 16.72 40.64 23.35
N ALA A 5 16.90 39.32 23.26
CA ALA A 5 16.71 38.61 22.01
C ALA A 5 15.26 38.87 21.57
N SER A 6 15.09 39.53 20.42
CA SER A 6 13.77 39.66 19.82
C SER A 6 13.34 38.26 19.39
N HIS A 7 12.33 37.70 20.05
CA HIS A 7 11.68 36.49 19.57
C HIS A 7 11.06 36.81 18.21
N VAL A 8 11.66 36.28 17.15
CA VAL A 8 11.04 36.27 15.83
C VAL A 8 10.12 35.07 15.81
N GLU A 9 8.82 35.31 15.68
CA GLU A 9 7.86 34.22 15.51
C GLU A 9 8.08 33.54 14.15
N PHE A 10 7.94 32.22 14.10
CA PHE A 10 8.23 31.43 12.90
C PHE A 10 7.45 31.91 11.65
N LEU A 11 6.17 32.25 11.82
CA LEU A 11 5.32 32.76 10.74
C LEU A 11 5.72 34.16 10.23
N ASN A 12 6.51 34.91 10.99
CA ASN A 12 7.05 36.21 10.56
C ASN A 12 8.34 36.08 9.73
N LEU A 13 8.91 34.88 9.62
CA LEU A 13 10.03 34.63 8.71
C LEU A 13 9.55 34.73 7.25
N PRO A 14 10.42 35.08 6.28
CA PRO A 14 10.07 34.96 4.86
C PRO A 14 9.75 33.50 4.50
N VAL A 15 8.81 33.29 3.56
CA VAL A 15 8.43 31.95 3.05
C VAL A 15 9.68 31.15 2.65
N SER A 16 10.60 31.76 1.91
CA SER A 16 11.84 31.12 1.46
C SER A 16 12.77 30.66 2.59
N ILE A 17 12.67 31.24 3.78
CA ILE A 17 13.39 30.78 4.97
C ILE A 17 12.63 29.62 5.63
N ARG A 18 11.30 29.70 5.72
CA ARG A 18 10.48 28.59 6.23
C ARG A 18 10.60 27.34 5.35
N GLU A 19 10.60 27.48 4.04
CA GLU A 19 10.86 26.40 3.07
C GLU A 19 12.20 25.71 3.31
N LYS A 20 13.26 26.47 3.62
CA LYS A 20 14.56 25.87 4.00
C LYS A 20 14.48 25.13 5.32
N ILE A 21 13.70 25.63 6.28
CA ILE A 21 13.47 24.97 7.56
C ILE A 21 12.67 23.68 7.35
N TYR A 22 11.61 23.68 6.54
CA TYR A 22 10.88 22.46 6.18
C TYR A 22 11.80 21.49 5.45
N GLY A 23 12.60 21.97 4.50
CA GLY A 23 13.61 21.17 3.83
C GLY A 23 14.54 20.47 4.82
N TYR A 24 15.04 21.19 5.82
CA TYR A 24 15.93 20.63 6.83
C TYR A 24 15.25 19.68 7.81
N LEU A 25 14.00 19.95 8.19
CA LEU A 25 13.29 19.21 9.23
C LEU A 25 12.46 18.04 8.69
N LEU A 26 12.06 18.09 7.43
CA LEU A 26 11.04 17.22 6.85
C LEU A 26 11.46 16.56 5.54
N LEU A 27 12.60 16.87 4.93
CA LEU A 27 13.06 16.06 3.78
C LEU A 27 13.55 14.69 4.27
N PRO A 28 13.52 13.67 3.40
CA PRO A 28 14.20 12.43 3.68
C PRO A 28 15.69 12.70 3.96
N HIS A 29 16.31 11.91 4.83
CA HIS A 29 17.76 11.95 4.96
C HIS A 29 18.39 11.63 3.60
N LEU A 30 19.58 12.18 3.30
CA LEU A 30 20.24 11.96 2.00
C LEU A 30 20.53 10.47 1.70
N GLU A 31 20.50 9.64 2.73
CA GLU A 31 20.74 8.20 2.69
C GLU A 31 19.44 7.38 2.79
N GLU A 32 18.29 8.04 2.98
CA GLU A 32 16.97 7.39 3.08
C GLU A 32 16.08 7.88 1.93
N ASP A 33 15.98 7.09 0.87
CA ASP A 33 15.04 7.32 -0.23
C ASP A 33 13.65 6.73 0.05
N VAL A 34 13.58 5.70 0.91
CA VAL A 34 12.35 4.96 1.22
C VAL A 34 11.67 5.41 2.52
N THR A 35 10.42 5.86 2.40
CA THR A 35 9.51 6.11 3.52
C THR A 35 8.66 4.87 3.81
N THR A 36 9.09 4.07 4.79
CA THR A 36 8.35 2.86 5.21
C THR A 36 7.12 3.17 6.06
N ILE A 37 5.96 2.63 5.68
CA ILE A 37 4.71 2.68 6.45
C ILE A 37 4.36 1.26 6.90
N ASN A 38 4.35 1.01 8.21
CA ASN A 38 3.92 -0.28 8.72
C ASN A 38 2.39 -0.35 8.82
N TYR A 39 1.84 -1.49 8.43
CA TYR A 39 0.43 -1.80 8.62
C TYR A 39 0.25 -3.20 9.20
N THR A 40 -0.97 -3.47 9.68
CA THR A 40 -1.45 -4.78 10.08
C THR A 40 -2.76 -5.06 9.37
N LEU A 41 -3.07 -6.34 9.20
CA LEU A 41 -4.32 -6.81 8.62
C LEU A 41 -5.13 -7.45 9.74
N ASP A 42 -6.32 -6.92 9.95
CA ASP A 42 -7.30 -7.49 10.87
C ASP A 42 -8.38 -8.24 10.08
N TRP A 43 -8.82 -9.38 10.58
CA TRP A 43 -9.70 -10.30 9.88
C TRP A 43 -10.93 -10.57 10.75
N PRO A 44 -11.85 -9.60 10.84
CA PRO A 44 -12.89 -9.61 11.86
C PRO A 44 -13.87 -10.79 11.74
N HIS A 45 -13.91 -11.44 10.58
CA HIS A 45 -14.82 -12.54 10.29
C HIS A 45 -14.17 -13.93 10.36
N LEU A 46 -12.85 -14.01 10.50
CA LEU A 46 -12.15 -15.30 10.62
C LEU A 46 -12.14 -15.79 12.07
N GLU A 47 -12.23 -17.10 12.26
CA GLU A 47 -12.28 -17.70 13.59
C GLU A 47 -10.93 -17.61 14.31
N ASN A 48 -9.81 -17.86 13.63
CA ASN A 48 -8.49 -17.89 14.24
C ASN A 48 -7.42 -17.10 13.46
N PRO A 49 -7.62 -15.79 13.22
CA PRO A 49 -6.67 -15.01 12.47
C PRO A 49 -5.38 -14.78 13.24
N SER A 50 -4.30 -14.88 12.50
CA SER A 50 -2.90 -14.78 12.87
C SER A 50 -2.11 -14.30 11.64
N ASN A 51 -0.90 -13.79 11.88
CA ASN A 51 -0.02 -13.36 10.79
C ASN A 51 0.46 -14.50 9.89
N THR A 52 0.14 -15.76 10.24
CA THR A 52 0.47 -17.00 9.52
C THR A 52 -0.78 -17.80 9.15
N THR A 53 -1.97 -17.19 9.18
CA THR A 53 -3.26 -17.89 8.94
C THR A 53 -3.36 -18.48 7.55
N PHE A 54 -2.56 -17.95 6.64
CA PHE A 54 -2.51 -18.37 5.25
C PHE A 54 -1.09 -18.76 4.85
N ALA A 55 -0.22 -18.99 5.85
CA ALA A 55 1.13 -19.46 5.63
C ALA A 55 1.15 -20.93 5.17
N GLY A 56 0.78 -21.19 3.91
CA GLY A 56 0.88 -22.51 3.29
C GLY A 56 -0.17 -22.79 2.20
N PRO A 57 0.00 -23.87 1.43
CA PRO A 57 -0.84 -24.19 0.26
C PRO A 57 -2.26 -24.65 0.57
N THR A 58 -2.60 -24.91 1.84
CA THR A 58 -3.87 -25.54 2.24
C THR A 58 -4.34 -25.10 3.62
N GLN A 59 -4.51 -23.80 3.85
CA GLN A 59 -5.18 -23.32 5.05
C GLN A 59 -6.66 -23.04 4.82
N ILE A 60 -7.45 -23.55 5.76
CA ILE A 60 -8.91 -23.60 5.76
C ILE A 60 -9.31 -22.91 7.05
N ASP A 61 -9.26 -21.57 7.09
CA ASP A 61 -9.89 -20.86 8.20
C ASP A 61 -11.38 -20.68 7.91
N LEU A 62 -12.17 -20.70 8.97
CA LEU A 62 -13.60 -20.54 8.88
C LEU A 62 -13.93 -19.06 8.96
N CYS A 63 -14.70 -18.61 7.98
CA CYS A 63 -15.22 -17.25 7.90
C CYS A 63 -16.70 -17.24 8.28
N THR A 64 -17.08 -16.21 9.03
CA THR A 64 -18.45 -15.93 9.48
C THR A 64 -19.03 -14.68 8.84
N CYS A 65 -18.43 -14.19 7.73
CA CYS A 65 -18.95 -13.06 6.98
C CYS A 65 -20.37 -13.33 6.48
N SER A 66 -21.13 -12.26 6.32
CA SER A 66 -22.38 -12.25 5.54
C SER A 66 -22.02 -12.27 4.06
N CYS A 67 -21.41 -13.35 3.60
CA CYS A 67 -21.01 -13.46 2.22
C CYS A 67 -22.22 -13.76 1.33
N ASP A 68 -22.33 -13.05 0.21
CA ASP A 68 -23.24 -13.41 -0.87
C ASP A 68 -22.81 -14.80 -1.34
N VAL A 69 -23.75 -15.75 -1.34
CA VAL A 69 -23.48 -17.11 -1.81
C VAL A 69 -23.01 -17.01 -3.27
N ALA A 70 -21.72 -17.20 -3.50
CA ALA A 70 -21.15 -17.19 -4.83
C ALA A 70 -21.88 -18.23 -5.68
N ARG A 71 -22.30 -17.78 -6.87
CA ARG A 71 -22.98 -18.48 -7.97
C ARG A 71 -22.83 -20.00 -7.91
N ASP A 72 -23.94 -20.72 -7.81
CA ASP A 72 -23.99 -22.12 -8.23
C ASP A 72 -23.39 -22.22 -9.65
N ASP A 73 -22.54 -23.23 -9.89
CA ASP A 73 -21.90 -23.57 -11.18
C ASP A 73 -22.90 -23.73 -12.35
N ASN A 74 -24.21 -23.66 -12.07
CA ASN A 74 -25.28 -23.74 -13.05
C ASN A 74 -25.73 -22.38 -13.62
N GLY A 75 -25.22 -21.24 -13.13
CA GLY A 75 -25.51 -19.93 -13.72
C GLY A 75 -27.00 -19.54 -13.73
N GLU A 76 -27.81 -20.08 -12.82
CA GLU A 76 -29.18 -19.63 -12.64
C GLU A 76 -29.19 -18.47 -11.64
N ASP A 77 -29.34 -17.25 -12.18
CA ASP A 77 -29.53 -16.03 -11.41
C ASP A 77 -30.74 -16.20 -10.47
N ALA A 78 -30.49 -16.36 -9.17
CA ALA A 78 -31.52 -16.39 -8.14
C ALA A 78 -32.09 -14.98 -7.85
N SER A 79 -32.44 -14.23 -8.90
CA SER A 79 -32.94 -12.85 -8.82
C SER A 79 -34.29 -12.68 -9.50
N ASP A 80 -35.28 -13.53 -9.16
CA ASP A 80 -36.68 -13.23 -9.49
C ASP A 80 -37.69 -13.77 -8.47
N SER A 81 -37.55 -13.35 -7.21
CA SER A 81 -38.67 -13.38 -6.26
C SER A 81 -38.69 -12.08 -5.45
N THR A 82 -39.00 -10.98 -6.14
CA THR A 82 -39.50 -9.78 -5.49
C THR A 82 -41.00 -9.93 -5.27
N GLU A 83 -41.47 -9.46 -4.13
CA GLU A 83 -42.87 -9.39 -3.67
C GLU A 83 -43.39 -10.55 -2.81
N GLU A 84 -42.80 -10.76 -1.63
CA GLU A 84 -43.62 -10.94 -0.43
C GLU A 84 -42.84 -10.63 0.87
N LEU A 85 -43.48 -9.85 1.74
CA LEU A 85 -43.19 -9.64 3.16
C LEU A 85 -42.17 -8.54 3.56
N VAL A 86 -42.65 -7.30 3.39
CA VAL A 86 -42.45 -6.22 4.36
C VAL A 86 -43.16 -6.59 5.67
N GLU A 87 -42.49 -7.33 6.55
CA GLU A 87 -42.74 -7.41 8.00
C GLU A 87 -41.77 -8.46 8.55
N HIS A 88 -40.64 -8.04 9.15
CA HIS A 88 -39.83 -8.70 10.19
C HIS A 88 -38.49 -7.93 10.30
N LEU A 89 -38.57 -6.66 10.69
CA LEU A 89 -37.39 -5.79 10.92
C LEU A 89 -36.64 -6.11 12.23
N ASP A 90 -36.93 -7.23 12.89
CA ASP A 90 -36.32 -7.64 14.17
C ASP A 90 -35.96 -9.14 14.25
N THR A 91 -35.89 -9.83 13.11
CA THR A 91 -35.50 -11.25 13.14
C THR A 91 -34.75 -11.57 11.86
N VAL A 92 -33.44 -11.70 12.01
CA VAL A 92 -32.51 -12.59 11.29
C VAL A 92 -31.13 -11.90 11.26
N GLN A 93 -30.47 -11.87 12.43
CA GLN A 93 -29.09 -12.34 12.45
C GLN A 93 -29.17 -13.80 12.00
N ARG A 94 -29.20 -14.05 10.69
CA ARG A 94 -28.88 -15.36 10.15
C ARG A 94 -27.44 -15.52 10.61
N GLN A 95 -27.25 -16.34 11.63
CA GLN A 95 -25.93 -16.88 11.93
C GLN A 95 -25.57 -17.64 10.65
N HIS A 96 -24.83 -16.99 9.77
CA HIS A 96 -24.35 -17.62 8.55
C HIS A 96 -23.50 -18.81 9.01
N GLU A 97 -23.76 -19.97 8.40
CA GLU A 97 -22.92 -21.13 8.69
C GLU A 97 -21.47 -20.77 8.35
N PRO A 98 -20.52 -21.05 9.25
CA PRO A 98 -19.13 -20.79 8.97
C PRO A 98 -18.72 -21.53 7.69
N HIS A 99 -18.01 -20.85 6.81
CA HIS A 99 -17.57 -21.41 5.54
C HIS A 99 -16.07 -21.26 5.38
N VAL A 100 -15.47 -22.04 4.48
CA VAL A 100 -14.04 -21.96 4.23
C VAL A 100 -13.75 -20.66 3.49
N TYR A 101 -12.97 -19.77 4.10
CA TYR A 101 -12.67 -18.44 3.54
C TYR A 101 -12.22 -18.52 2.08
N THR A 102 -11.31 -19.43 1.76
CA THR A 102 -10.70 -19.61 0.43
C THR A 102 -11.64 -20.21 -0.63
N ARG A 103 -12.87 -20.60 -0.27
CA ARG A 103 -13.86 -21.19 -1.18
C ARG A 103 -15.01 -20.26 -1.53
N HIS A 104 -15.04 -19.08 -0.93
CA HIS A 104 -16.13 -18.12 -1.10
C HIS A 104 -15.53 -16.73 -1.28
N GLN A 105 -16.28 -15.85 -1.95
CA GLN A 105 -15.89 -14.45 -2.07
C GLN A 105 -16.12 -13.75 -0.72
N CYS A 106 -15.09 -13.77 0.11
CA CYS A 106 -15.12 -13.18 1.43
C CYS A 106 -14.74 -11.71 1.44
N SER A 107 -15.25 -10.98 2.43
CA SER A 107 -14.74 -9.64 2.73
C SER A 107 -13.25 -9.73 3.06
N GLY A 108 -12.43 -8.91 2.40
CA GLY A 108 -11.01 -8.80 2.70
C GLY A 108 -10.73 -8.22 4.10
N PRO A 109 -9.45 -8.17 4.49
CA PRO A 109 -9.05 -7.68 5.81
C PRO A 109 -9.28 -6.18 5.98
N GLU A 110 -9.39 -5.74 7.23
CA GLU A 110 -9.25 -4.33 7.58
C GLU A 110 -7.77 -3.96 7.68
N VAL A 111 -7.39 -2.87 7.02
CA VAL A 111 -6.01 -2.34 7.08
C VAL A 111 -5.90 -1.35 8.22
N GLN A 112 -4.99 -1.62 9.16
CA GLN A 112 -4.67 -0.71 10.26
C GLN A 112 -3.22 -0.23 10.12
N PHE A 113 -3.02 1.08 10.02
CA PHE A 113 -1.66 1.65 9.95
C PHE A 113 -1.12 1.88 11.36
N LYS A 114 0.13 1.46 11.57
CA LYS A 114 0.78 1.64 12.87
C LYS A 114 1.06 3.10 13.14
N ALA A 115 0.82 3.53 14.38
CA ALA A 115 1.19 4.85 14.81
C ALA A 115 2.71 4.95 14.98
N PRO A 116 3.31 6.16 14.89
CA PRO A 116 4.77 6.33 14.99
C PRO A 116 5.41 5.80 16.29
N HIS A 117 4.62 5.60 17.35
CA HIS A 117 5.10 5.13 18.65
C HIS A 117 5.01 3.61 18.83
N GLU A 118 4.41 2.89 17.88
CA GLU A 118 4.19 1.43 17.98
C GLU A 118 5.39 0.59 17.48
N GLY A 119 6.54 1.25 17.33
CA GLY A 119 7.76 0.65 16.80
C GLY A 119 7.71 0.53 15.27
N LEU A 120 8.78 0.97 14.63
CA LEU A 120 8.96 0.87 13.18
C LEU A 120 9.74 -0.39 12.85
N TRP A 121 9.21 -1.17 11.92
CA TRP A 121 9.89 -2.28 11.29
C TRP A 121 10.33 -1.89 9.89
N VAL A 122 11.60 -2.14 9.60
CA VAL A 122 12.24 -1.89 8.31
C VAL A 122 12.57 -3.24 7.67
N LEU A 123 12.43 -3.33 6.35
CA LEU A 123 12.86 -4.50 5.59
C LEU A 123 14.39 -4.57 5.62
N ASP A 124 14.93 -5.63 6.21
CA ASP A 124 16.36 -5.92 6.22
C ASP A 124 16.75 -6.72 4.98
N ALA A 125 15.95 -7.75 4.67
CA ALA A 125 16.02 -8.52 3.45
C ALA A 125 14.66 -9.16 3.16
N ALA A 126 14.29 -9.28 1.89
CA ALA A 126 13.17 -10.13 1.52
C ALA A 126 13.69 -11.55 1.27
N HIS A 127 13.02 -12.57 1.82
CA HIS A 127 13.52 -13.94 1.81
C HIS A 127 12.40 -14.94 1.47
N GLY A 128 12.04 -14.98 0.18
CA GLY A 128 11.04 -15.91 -0.34
C GLY A 128 9.70 -15.76 0.37
N GLN A 129 9.37 -16.71 1.24
CA GLN A 129 8.12 -16.73 1.99
C GLN A 129 8.10 -15.80 3.21
N PHE A 130 9.23 -15.21 3.57
CA PHE A 130 9.32 -14.33 4.74
C PHE A 130 10.12 -13.06 4.44
N ASN A 131 9.61 -11.93 4.90
CA ASN A 131 10.38 -10.72 5.07
C ASN A 131 11.21 -10.82 6.36
N ILE A 132 12.52 -10.62 6.23
CA ILE A 132 13.39 -10.40 7.38
C ILE A 132 13.22 -8.93 7.75
N LEU A 133 12.46 -8.70 8.81
CA LEU A 133 12.25 -7.37 9.36
C LEU A 133 13.15 -7.15 10.57
N ARG A 134 13.69 -5.93 10.66
CA ARG A 134 14.41 -5.47 11.85
C ARG A 134 13.71 -4.25 12.45
N PRO A 135 13.84 -4.02 13.77
CA PRO A 135 13.48 -2.73 14.34
C PRO A 135 14.32 -1.63 13.67
N ALA A 136 13.70 -0.47 13.48
CA ALA A 136 14.42 0.72 13.06
C ALA A 136 15.50 1.10 14.09
N THR A 137 16.64 1.52 13.57
CA THR A 137 17.73 2.11 14.32
C THR A 137 17.32 3.46 14.90
N ALA A 138 18.08 3.96 15.88
CA ALA A 138 17.83 5.26 16.46
C ALA A 138 17.97 6.42 15.45
N GLY A 139 18.81 6.26 14.41
CA GLY A 139 18.95 7.22 13.31
C GLY A 139 17.69 7.30 12.47
N GLU A 140 17.24 6.16 11.94
CA GLU A 140 16.00 6.04 11.14
C GLU A 140 14.76 6.56 11.88
N LEU A 141 14.73 6.46 13.23
CA LEU A 141 13.66 7.04 14.04
C LEU A 141 13.79 8.56 14.24
N ALA A 142 15.02 9.07 14.38
CA ALA A 142 15.30 10.49 14.58
C ALA A 142 15.09 11.32 13.31
N ASP A 143 15.39 10.73 12.15
CA ASP A 143 15.29 11.38 10.85
C ASP A 143 13.85 11.42 10.30
N ARG A 144 12.92 10.76 10.99
CA ARG A 144 11.52 10.75 10.57
C ARG A 144 10.83 12.10 10.78
N PRO A 145 10.12 12.60 9.77
CA PRO A 145 9.36 13.83 9.90
C PRO A 145 8.28 13.66 10.98
N SER A 146 8.42 14.41 12.07
CA SER A 146 7.39 14.45 13.11
C SER A 146 6.27 15.39 12.69
N ALA A 147 5.08 14.83 12.48
CA ALA A 147 3.87 15.61 12.19
C ALA A 147 3.44 16.55 13.34
N ALA A 148 4.11 16.51 14.50
CA ALA A 148 3.87 17.44 15.61
C ALA A 148 3.99 18.91 15.18
N LEU A 149 4.88 19.21 14.22
CA LEU A 149 5.06 20.58 13.72
C LEU A 149 3.88 21.04 12.85
N LEU A 150 3.26 20.11 12.11
CA LEU A 150 2.21 20.37 11.12
C LEU A 150 0.83 20.61 11.74
N ARG A 151 0.61 20.09 12.95
CA ARG A 151 -0.68 20.21 13.66
C ARG A 151 -0.94 21.61 14.23
N THR A 152 0.00 22.54 14.08
CA THR A 152 -0.02 23.82 14.79
C THR A 152 -0.76 24.93 14.03
N CYS A 153 -0.64 25.00 12.70
CA CYS A 153 -1.28 26.03 11.88
C CYS A 153 -1.46 25.57 10.43
N ARG A 154 -2.60 25.91 9.81
CA ARG A 154 -2.93 25.59 8.41
C ARG A 154 -1.87 26.09 7.43
N GLN A 155 -1.33 27.29 7.63
CA GLN A 155 -0.30 27.82 6.74
C GLN A 155 0.98 26.97 6.78
N VAL A 156 1.41 26.55 7.97
CA VAL A 156 2.59 25.67 8.12
C VAL A 156 2.32 24.33 7.45
N HIS A 157 1.13 23.77 7.68
CA HIS A 157 0.70 22.54 7.04
C HIS A 157 0.77 22.63 5.51
N ASP A 158 0.14 23.66 4.92
CA ASP A 158 0.04 23.81 3.47
C ASP A 158 1.41 24.05 2.81
N GLU A 159 2.30 24.82 3.45
CA GLU A 159 3.66 25.06 2.97
C GLU A 159 4.58 23.83 3.13
N ALA A 160 4.39 23.04 4.21
CA ALA A 160 5.23 21.88 4.51
C ALA A 160 4.79 20.62 3.77
N LEU A 161 3.53 20.55 3.32
CA LEU A 161 2.94 19.36 2.71
C LEU A 161 3.78 18.77 1.56
N PRO A 162 4.32 19.57 0.61
CA PRO A 162 5.16 19.02 -0.44
C PRO A 162 6.39 18.27 0.09
N TYR A 163 7.01 18.73 1.18
CA TYR A 163 8.22 18.13 1.73
C TYR A 163 7.97 16.76 2.41
N LEU A 164 6.72 16.48 2.75
CA LEU A 164 6.31 15.22 3.39
C LEU A 164 5.99 14.11 2.40
N TYR A 165 5.71 14.44 1.14
CA TYR A 165 5.24 13.48 0.14
C TYR A 165 6.03 13.49 -1.17
N ARG A 166 6.55 14.66 -1.58
CA ARG A 166 7.29 14.79 -2.83
C ARG A 166 8.66 14.13 -2.70
N ASP A 167 9.11 13.52 -3.81
CA ASP A 167 10.43 12.88 -3.91
C ASP A 167 10.67 11.84 -2.78
N ARG A 168 9.60 11.19 -2.31
CA ARG A 168 9.61 10.13 -1.30
C ARG A 168 9.08 8.84 -1.90
N ASP A 169 9.83 7.77 -1.75
CA ASP A 169 9.42 6.42 -2.14
C ASP A 169 8.60 5.78 -1.01
N PHE A 170 7.28 5.72 -1.17
CA PHE A 170 6.41 5.14 -0.15
C PHE A 170 6.36 3.62 -0.25
N PHE A 171 6.70 2.96 0.85
CA PHE A 171 6.80 1.51 0.91
C PHE A 171 6.02 0.93 2.09
N PHE A 172 5.10 0.02 1.83
CA PHE A 172 4.18 -0.49 2.84
C PHE A 172 4.62 -1.87 3.32
N LEU A 173 4.78 -2.05 4.63
CA LEU A 173 5.25 -3.30 5.21
C LEU A 173 4.30 -3.84 6.28
N THR A 174 3.96 -5.12 6.18
CA THR A 174 3.23 -5.87 7.21
C THR A 174 4.00 -7.11 7.57
N GLY A 175 4.16 -7.36 8.88
CA GLY A 175 4.63 -8.62 9.45
C GLY A 175 5.86 -9.30 8.82
N PRO A 176 6.23 -10.49 9.30
CA PRO A 176 7.27 -11.29 8.67
C PRO A 176 6.77 -11.98 7.39
N CYS A 177 5.47 -12.05 7.12
CA CYS A 177 4.94 -12.69 5.92
C CYS A 177 4.69 -11.60 4.85
N PRO A 178 5.30 -11.69 3.66
CA PRO A 178 4.99 -10.80 2.56
C PRO A 178 3.55 -11.03 2.11
N ARG A 179 2.93 -9.98 1.59
CA ARG A 179 1.52 -10.00 1.20
C ARG A 179 1.31 -9.09 0.01
N GLY A 180 1.75 -9.47 -1.19
CA GLY A 180 1.80 -8.56 -2.35
C GLY A 180 0.45 -7.92 -2.68
N ARG A 181 -0.64 -8.67 -2.87
CA ARG A 181 -2.00 -8.08 -3.04
C ARG A 181 -2.42 -7.21 -1.89
N TYR A 182 -2.13 -7.61 -0.65
CA TYR A 182 -2.55 -6.85 0.53
C TYR A 182 -1.67 -5.63 0.77
N GLN A 183 -0.45 -5.61 0.24
CA GLN A 183 0.40 -4.43 0.18
C GLN A 183 -0.17 -3.43 -0.82
N ALA A 184 -0.59 -3.88 -2.00
CA ALA A 184 -1.28 -3.04 -2.97
C ALA A 184 -2.60 -2.49 -2.38
N TYR A 185 -3.39 -3.35 -1.74
CA TYR A 185 -4.61 -2.97 -1.04
C TYR A 185 -4.33 -1.96 0.09
N ALA A 186 -3.34 -2.21 0.95
CA ALA A 186 -2.96 -1.28 2.02
C ALA A 186 -2.49 0.06 1.46
N THR A 187 -1.73 0.05 0.37
CA THR A 187 -1.30 1.26 -0.35
C THR A 187 -2.51 2.04 -0.83
N LEU A 188 -3.47 1.38 -1.49
CA LEU A 188 -4.71 1.99 -1.96
C LEU A 188 -5.49 2.62 -0.79
N ARG A 189 -5.68 1.86 0.30
CA ARG A 189 -6.39 2.35 1.51
C ARG A 189 -5.71 3.57 2.12
N TRP A 190 -4.38 3.59 2.15
CA TRP A 190 -3.63 4.76 2.61
C TRP A 190 -3.87 5.96 1.71
N LEU A 191 -3.74 5.79 0.38
CA LEU A 191 -3.95 6.86 -0.58
C LEU A 191 -5.38 7.43 -0.53
N GLN A 192 -6.38 6.59 -0.27
CA GLN A 192 -7.78 7.01 -0.09
C GLN A 192 -8.00 7.85 1.18
N GLN A 193 -7.19 7.65 2.22
CA GLN A 193 -7.25 8.44 3.46
C GLN A 193 -6.56 9.80 3.35
N LEU A 194 -5.72 10.01 2.34
CA LEU A 194 -5.02 11.28 2.13
C LEU A 194 -5.96 12.37 1.61
N SER A 195 -5.73 13.61 2.07
CA SER A 195 -6.38 14.79 1.49
C SER A 195 -6.01 14.93 0.00
N LEU A 196 -6.83 15.66 -0.75
CA LEU A 196 -6.56 15.93 -2.17
C LEU A 196 -5.20 16.62 -2.37
N GLU A 197 -4.86 17.55 -1.48
CA GLU A 197 -3.57 18.26 -1.51
C GLU A 197 -2.39 17.32 -1.22
N ALA A 198 -2.53 16.39 -0.28
CA ALA A 198 -1.48 15.42 0.05
C ALA A 198 -1.26 14.45 -1.11
N ARG A 199 -2.35 13.90 -1.67
CA ARG A 199 -2.30 13.06 -2.89
C ARG A 199 -1.61 13.75 -4.05
N GLY A 200 -1.85 15.04 -4.23
CA GLY A 200 -1.21 15.86 -5.25
C GLY A 200 0.32 16.04 -5.10
N ASN A 201 0.93 15.49 -4.05
CA ASN A 201 2.37 15.49 -3.84
C ASN A 201 2.99 14.09 -3.74
N VAL A 202 2.20 13.01 -3.85
CA VAL A 202 2.75 11.64 -3.90
C VAL A 202 3.30 11.39 -5.31
N GLU A 203 4.58 10.99 -5.38
CA GLU A 203 5.28 10.82 -6.67
C GLU A 203 5.83 9.42 -6.90
N ILE A 204 6.18 8.70 -5.83
CA ILE A 204 6.89 7.41 -5.91
C ILE A 204 6.23 6.41 -4.94
N ILE A 205 5.96 5.20 -5.41
CA ILE A 205 5.44 4.09 -4.61
C ILE A 205 6.27 2.85 -4.95
N SER A 206 6.65 2.07 -3.93
CA SER A 206 7.29 0.76 -4.09
C SER A 206 6.36 -0.38 -3.69
N LEU A 207 6.40 -1.47 -4.46
CA LEU A 207 5.72 -2.74 -4.18
C LEU A 207 6.71 -3.91 -4.20
N LEU A 208 6.54 -4.85 -3.28
CA LEU A 208 7.20 -6.14 -3.30
C LEU A 208 6.41 -7.09 -4.20
N VAL A 209 7.08 -7.66 -5.19
CA VAL A 209 6.55 -8.72 -6.06
C VAL A 209 7.15 -10.04 -5.58
N GLN A 210 6.40 -10.83 -4.82
CA GLN A 210 6.88 -12.06 -4.19
C GLN A 210 5.83 -13.18 -4.30
N PRO A 211 6.25 -14.47 -4.27
CA PRO A 211 5.38 -15.61 -4.54
C PRO A 211 4.43 -15.91 -3.38
N TYR A 212 4.72 -15.36 -2.21
CA TYR A 212 4.07 -15.75 -0.98
C TYR A 212 2.98 -14.77 -0.65
N GLU A 213 1.88 -14.96 -1.34
CA GLU A 213 0.62 -14.36 -1.00
C GLU A 213 -0.25 -15.45 -0.41
N GLU A 214 -0.13 -15.55 0.91
CA GLU A 214 -1.18 -15.97 1.83
C GLU A 214 -2.58 -15.82 1.19
N ASP A 215 -3.07 -16.90 0.53
CA ASP A 215 -4.37 -17.06 -0.17
C ASP A 215 -4.50 -16.60 -1.65
N CYS A 216 -3.43 -16.40 -2.44
CA CYS A 216 -3.63 -15.78 -3.76
C CYS A 216 -3.58 -16.74 -4.97
N ASN A 217 -4.74 -16.81 -5.63
CA ASN A 217 -4.82 -17.00 -7.07
C ASN A 217 -4.14 -15.79 -7.76
N ILE A 218 -3.31 -16.02 -8.78
CA ILE A 218 -2.65 -14.95 -9.54
C ILE A 218 -3.67 -13.92 -10.06
N ALA A 219 -4.86 -14.36 -10.45
CA ALA A 219 -5.93 -13.46 -10.90
C ALA A 219 -6.33 -12.42 -9.83
N GLU A 220 -6.32 -12.79 -8.54
CA GLU A 220 -6.65 -11.86 -7.46
C GLU A 220 -5.51 -10.86 -7.18
N VAL A 221 -4.27 -11.23 -7.50
CA VAL A 221 -3.13 -10.30 -7.49
C VAL A 221 -3.31 -9.27 -8.60
N GLU A 222 -3.61 -9.74 -9.82
CA GLU A 222 -3.87 -8.89 -10.98
C GLU A 222 -5.00 -7.90 -10.69
N ASP A 223 -6.12 -8.36 -10.12
CA ASP A 223 -7.24 -7.50 -9.75
C ASP A 223 -6.83 -6.42 -8.74
N ALA A 224 -6.12 -6.79 -7.67
CA ALA A 224 -5.67 -5.83 -6.65
C ALA A 224 -4.65 -4.81 -7.19
N TRP A 225 -3.77 -5.25 -8.08
CA TRP A 225 -2.78 -4.39 -8.74
C TRP A 225 -3.39 -3.49 -9.78
N ALA A 226 -4.37 -3.98 -10.56
CA ALA A 226 -5.14 -3.20 -11.50
C ALA A 226 -5.92 -2.10 -10.77
N GLU A 227 -6.61 -2.41 -9.66
CA GLU A 227 -7.33 -1.42 -8.85
C GLU A 227 -6.39 -0.32 -8.32
N LEU A 228 -5.21 -0.70 -7.81
CA LEU A 228 -4.21 0.28 -7.40
C LEU A 228 -3.70 1.12 -8.58
N GLY A 229 -3.41 0.49 -9.72
CA GLY A 229 -2.93 1.14 -10.93
C GLY A 229 -3.92 2.18 -11.47
N GLU A 230 -5.19 1.81 -11.59
CA GLU A 230 -6.29 2.70 -11.97
C GLU A 230 -6.40 3.88 -10.98
N TYR A 231 -6.39 3.60 -9.68
CA TYR A 231 -6.48 4.66 -8.68
C TYR A 231 -5.30 5.64 -8.78
N VAL A 232 -4.07 5.15 -8.94
CA VAL A 232 -2.86 5.97 -9.10
C VAL A 232 -2.95 6.83 -10.36
N ARG A 233 -3.35 6.25 -11.50
CA ARG A 233 -3.53 6.97 -12.76
C ARG A 233 -4.50 8.14 -12.59
N ASP A 234 -5.63 7.89 -11.95
CA ASP A 234 -6.76 8.81 -11.91
C ASP A 234 -6.65 9.85 -10.78
N HIS A 235 -6.03 9.50 -9.65
CA HIS A 235 -6.07 10.32 -8.43
C HIS A 235 -4.73 10.92 -8.00
N LEU A 236 -3.60 10.50 -8.56
CA LEU A 236 -2.27 11.02 -8.20
C LEU A 236 -1.68 11.86 -9.33
N PRO A 237 -2.04 13.16 -9.46
CA PRO A 237 -1.69 13.97 -10.64
C PRO A 237 -0.19 14.18 -10.83
N ARG A 238 0.63 14.04 -9.78
CA ARG A 238 2.09 14.18 -9.83
C ARG A 238 2.84 12.86 -9.73
N PHE A 239 2.15 11.73 -9.83
CA PHE A 239 2.81 10.43 -9.81
C PHE A 239 3.85 10.33 -10.93
N LYS A 240 5.01 9.75 -10.61
CA LYS A 240 6.16 9.63 -11.53
C LYS A 240 6.65 8.20 -11.63
N TRP A 241 6.79 7.49 -10.52
CA TRP A 241 7.48 6.21 -10.51
C TRP A 241 6.73 5.16 -9.69
N LEU A 242 6.41 4.04 -10.34
CA LEU A 242 6.13 2.79 -9.64
C LEU A 242 7.41 1.96 -9.60
N CYS A 243 7.88 1.64 -8.40
CA CYS A 243 9.02 0.76 -8.19
C CYS A 243 8.51 -0.65 -7.86
N LEU A 244 8.94 -1.65 -8.62
CA LEU A 244 8.62 -3.06 -8.43
C LEU A 244 9.89 -3.79 -7.99
N ASP A 245 9.92 -4.22 -6.73
CA ASP A 245 10.99 -5.04 -6.20
C ASP A 245 10.64 -6.52 -6.41
N VAL A 246 11.21 -7.11 -7.46
CA VAL A 246 10.89 -8.46 -7.94
C VAL A 246 11.76 -9.51 -7.26
N TRP A 247 11.08 -10.37 -6.51
CA TRP A 247 11.66 -11.52 -5.81
C TRP A 247 11.14 -12.85 -6.35
N ASP A 248 10.13 -12.81 -7.21
CA ASP A 248 9.54 -13.97 -7.85
C ASP A 248 9.05 -13.64 -9.25
N GLN A 249 9.46 -14.46 -10.21
CA GLN A 249 9.18 -14.25 -11.62
C GLN A 249 7.76 -14.68 -11.99
N GLU A 250 7.19 -15.69 -11.32
CA GLU A 250 5.84 -16.18 -11.62
C GLU A 250 4.80 -15.11 -11.28
N VAL A 251 4.94 -14.46 -10.12
CA VAL A 251 4.06 -13.35 -9.72
C VAL A 251 4.37 -12.07 -10.50
N TYR A 252 5.60 -11.88 -10.97
CA TYR A 252 5.96 -10.72 -11.78
C TYR A 252 5.10 -10.59 -13.04
N TYR A 253 4.66 -11.69 -13.66
CA TYR A 253 3.75 -11.62 -14.81
C TYR A 253 2.45 -10.87 -14.53
N ALA A 254 1.92 -10.94 -13.31
CA ALA A 254 0.73 -10.18 -12.92
C ALA A 254 0.97 -8.66 -12.99
N ALA A 255 2.22 -8.20 -12.95
CA ALA A 255 2.58 -6.78 -13.00
C ALA A 255 2.32 -6.17 -14.37
N ASN A 256 2.02 -6.97 -15.39
CA ASN A 256 1.62 -6.50 -16.71
C ASN A 256 0.46 -5.49 -16.63
N VAL A 257 -0.44 -5.61 -15.64
CA VAL A 257 -1.59 -4.70 -15.45
C VAL A 257 -1.17 -3.25 -15.25
N PHE A 258 0.03 -3.01 -14.73
CA PHE A 258 0.56 -1.65 -14.55
C PHE A 258 0.92 -0.94 -15.86
N HIS A 259 0.86 -1.60 -17.02
CA HIS A 259 1.02 -0.95 -18.32
C HIS A 259 0.00 0.18 -18.58
N GLU A 260 -1.11 0.20 -17.84
CA GLU A 260 -2.09 1.29 -17.86
C GLU A 260 -1.54 2.61 -17.30
N LEU A 261 -0.54 2.57 -16.42
CA LEU A 261 0.07 3.78 -15.86
C LEU A 261 0.72 4.67 -16.92
N PHE A 262 1.17 4.09 -18.04
CA PHE A 262 1.77 4.83 -19.15
C PHE A 262 0.77 5.70 -19.93
N ASP A 263 -0.54 5.57 -19.71
CA ASP A 263 -1.52 6.53 -20.24
C ASP A 263 -1.35 7.93 -19.60
N LYS A 264 -0.63 8.01 -18.48
CA LYS A 264 -0.24 9.26 -17.84
C LYS A 264 1.16 9.70 -18.30
N GLN A 265 1.25 10.92 -18.83
CA GLN A 265 2.52 11.46 -19.30
C GLN A 265 3.55 11.61 -18.16
N GLY A 266 4.77 11.13 -18.40
CA GLY A 266 5.90 11.29 -17.48
C GLY A 266 5.92 10.27 -16.34
N VAL A 267 5.05 9.27 -16.37
CA VAL A 267 5.13 8.09 -15.48
C VAL A 267 6.07 7.06 -16.08
N GLY A 268 6.88 6.43 -15.23
CA GLY A 268 7.67 5.27 -15.54
C GLY A 268 7.55 4.18 -14.48
N ILE A 269 8.03 3.00 -14.83
CA ILE A 269 8.09 1.84 -13.94
C ILE A 269 9.57 1.45 -13.79
N VAL A 270 10.02 1.30 -12.55
CA VAL A 270 11.36 0.82 -12.22
C VAL A 270 11.23 -0.60 -11.71
N VAL A 271 11.89 -1.55 -12.35
CA VAL A 271 11.92 -2.95 -11.92
C VAL A 271 13.30 -3.23 -11.33
N ARG A 272 13.33 -3.67 -10.08
CA ARG A 272 14.54 -4.05 -9.36
C ARG A 272 14.49 -5.55 -9.12
N GLN A 273 15.58 -6.27 -9.39
CA GLN A 273 15.66 -7.71 -9.17
C GLN A 273 16.79 -8.05 -8.19
N PRO A 274 16.60 -7.87 -6.87
CA PRO A 274 17.69 -7.94 -5.90
C PRO A 274 18.41 -9.29 -5.87
N GLN A 275 17.73 -10.38 -6.23
CA GLN A 275 18.32 -11.72 -6.27
C GLN A 275 19.29 -11.93 -7.45
N GLN A 276 19.12 -11.19 -8.55
CA GLN A 276 19.95 -11.31 -9.75
C GLN A 276 21.11 -10.29 -9.77
N GLY A 277 21.27 -9.51 -8.69
CA GLY A 277 22.28 -8.45 -8.53
C GLY A 277 21.66 -7.06 -8.45
N ASP A 278 22.45 -6.01 -8.66
CA ASP A 278 21.96 -4.62 -8.78
C ASP A 278 21.27 -4.35 -10.14
N GLY A 279 20.52 -5.34 -10.63
CA GLY A 279 19.74 -5.24 -11.86
C GLY A 279 18.60 -4.24 -11.66
N VAL A 280 18.69 -3.11 -12.34
CA VAL A 280 17.65 -2.08 -12.36
C VAL A 280 17.26 -1.83 -13.81
N GLU A 281 16.02 -2.14 -14.13
CA GLU A 281 15.39 -1.85 -15.41
C GLU A 281 14.44 -0.67 -15.25
N VAL A 282 14.46 0.25 -16.22
CA VAL A 282 13.65 1.47 -16.18
C VAL A 282 12.84 1.53 -17.45
N PHE A 283 11.52 1.44 -17.29
CA PHE A 283 10.56 1.50 -18.37
C PHE A 283 9.90 2.88 -18.40
N ILE A 284 10.04 3.58 -19.51
CA ILE A 284 9.43 4.90 -19.76
C ILE A 284 8.39 4.85 -20.89
N ALA A 285 8.09 3.65 -21.41
CA ALA A 285 7.13 3.42 -22.47
C ALA A 285 6.39 2.09 -22.27
N ARG A 286 5.10 2.09 -22.61
CA ARG A 286 4.20 0.93 -22.52
C ARG A 286 4.75 -0.28 -23.25
N GLU A 287 5.19 -0.09 -24.49
CA GLU A 287 5.64 -1.17 -25.36
C GLU A 287 6.91 -1.84 -24.81
N SER A 288 7.84 -1.07 -24.27
CA SER A 288 9.05 -1.63 -23.64
C SER A 288 8.76 -2.42 -22.37
N PHE A 289 7.77 -1.99 -21.59
CA PHE A 289 7.36 -2.72 -20.38
C PHE A 289 6.65 -4.02 -20.76
N LEU A 290 5.69 -3.96 -21.69
CA LEU A 290 4.97 -5.15 -22.17
C LEU A 290 5.89 -6.19 -22.81
N ALA A 291 6.88 -5.75 -23.60
CA ALA A 291 7.87 -6.65 -24.21
C ALA A 291 8.66 -7.48 -23.17
N SER A 292 8.87 -6.95 -21.96
CA SER A 292 9.57 -7.68 -20.89
C SER A 292 8.84 -8.93 -20.39
N PHE A 293 7.56 -9.09 -20.74
CA PHE A 293 6.75 -10.27 -20.41
C PHE A 293 6.62 -11.26 -21.57
N GLU A 294 7.05 -10.89 -22.80
CA GLU A 294 6.90 -11.73 -24.00
C GLU A 294 8.07 -12.71 -24.17
N ASP A 295 9.27 -12.35 -23.72
CA ASP A 295 10.52 -13.08 -23.98
C ASP A 295 10.68 -14.40 -23.18
N GLU A 296 9.75 -14.71 -22.26
CA GLU A 296 9.85 -15.90 -21.38
C GLU A 296 8.73 -16.93 -21.59
N ALA A 297 7.83 -16.71 -22.56
CA ALA A 297 6.74 -17.65 -22.89
C ALA A 297 7.13 -18.78 -23.88
N GLU A 298 8.42 -18.89 -24.25
CA GLU A 298 8.99 -19.96 -25.11
C GLU A 298 9.79 -21.01 -24.31
#